data_AF-A0A0D0MP89-F1
#
_entry.id   AF-A0A0D0MP89-F1
#
_cell.length_a   1.000
_cell.length_b   1.000
_cell.length_c   1.000
_cell.angle_alpha   90.00
_cell.angle_beta   90.00
_cell.angle_gamma   90.00
#
_symmetry.space_group_name_H-M   'P 1'
#
loop_
_entity.id
_entity.type
_entity.pdbx_description
1 polymer ?
#
loop_
_entity_poly.entity_id
_entity_poly.type
_entity_poly.pdbx_seq_one_letter_code
_entity_poly.pdbx_strand_id
1 'polypeptide(L)'
;MYRRLAPAISLHQAAEGSPTLGGLMARARDSAERLKAVEGLIPPAMRGAVQAGPAEGDVWCLLVKGSAAAAKLRQLAPMLVTRLKNRGWDVATIRIKVHTGR
;
A
#
# COMPACT_ATOMS: atom_id res chain seq x y z
N MET A 1 3.86 16.60 37.53
CA MET A 1 3.30 16.22 36.21
C MET A 1 4.40 16.30 35.17
N TYR A 2 4.94 15.17 34.72
CA TYR A 2 5.81 15.13 33.53
C TYR A 2 5.46 13.87 32.74
N ARG A 3 4.64 14.04 31.70
CA ARG A 3 4.30 12.98 30.73
C ARG A 3 5.53 12.76 29.87
N ARG A 4 6.36 11.77 30.21
CA ARG A 4 7.49 11.34 29.37
C ARG A 4 6.92 10.85 28.03
N LEU A 5 7.18 11.60 26.96
CA LEU A 5 6.95 11.15 25.59
C LEU A 5 7.92 9.98 25.33
N ALA A 6 7.39 8.82 24.97
CA ALA A 6 8.22 7.66 24.64
C ALA A 6 9.14 8.01 23.45
N PRO A 7 10.41 7.53 23.43
CA PRO A 7 11.33 7.84 22.35
C PRO A 7 10.79 7.30 21.02
N ALA A 8 11.06 8.03 19.93
CA ALA A 8 10.75 7.59 18.56
C ALA A 8 11.65 6.40 18.20
N ILE A 9 11.24 5.20 18.60
CA ILE A 9 11.89 3.95 18.20
C ILE A 9 11.76 3.85 16.68
N SER A 10 12.88 3.71 15.97
CA SER A 10 12.83 3.50 14.53
C SER A 10 12.13 2.16 14.27
N LEU A 11 11.28 2.09 13.24
CA LEU A 11 10.50 0.90 12.89
C LEU A 11 11.37 -0.37 12.77
N HIS A 12 12.65 -0.22 12.42
CA HIS A 12 13.64 -1.29 12.35
C HIS A 12 13.93 -1.91 13.73
N GLN A 13 14.11 -1.07 14.75
CA GLN A 13 14.45 -1.52 16.10
C GLN A 13 13.26 -2.18 16.81
N ALA A 14 12.04 -1.80 16.45
CA ALA A 14 10.84 -2.50 16.92
C ALA A 14 10.70 -3.90 16.28
N ALA A 15 11.28 -4.12 15.09
CA ALA A 15 11.12 -5.36 14.33
C ALA A 15 12.04 -6.48 14.79
N GLU A 16 13.23 -6.12 15.29
CA GLU A 16 14.17 -7.06 15.89
C GLU A 16 13.67 -7.65 17.22
N GLY A 17 12.81 -6.93 17.93
CA GLY A 17 12.26 -7.35 19.23
C GLY A 17 11.01 -8.22 19.18
N SER A 18 10.39 -8.44 18.01
CA SER A 18 9.17 -9.23 17.91
C SER A 18 9.01 -9.91 16.53
N PRO A 19 8.92 -11.25 16.46
CA PRO A 19 8.75 -11.98 15.18
C PRO A 19 7.47 -11.61 14.43
N THR A 20 6.46 -11.08 15.12
CA THR A 20 5.24 -10.54 14.49
C THR A 20 5.50 -9.24 13.72
N LEU A 21 6.45 -8.43 14.18
CA LEU A 21 6.78 -7.16 13.54
C LEU A 21 7.76 -7.33 12.37
N GLY A 22 8.66 -8.30 12.43
CA GLY A 22 9.44 -8.75 11.25
C GLY A 22 8.53 -9.20 10.10
N GLY A 23 7.50 -9.99 10.40
CA GLY A 23 6.47 -10.36 9.43
C GLY A 23 5.67 -9.16 8.89
N LEU A 24 5.37 -8.17 9.73
CA LEU A 24 4.71 -6.93 9.31
C LEU A 24 5.58 -6.10 8.38
N MET A 25 6.88 -5.99 8.65
CA MET A 25 7.84 -5.28 7.79
C MET A 25 7.95 -5.92 6.40
N ALA A 26 8.07 -7.25 6.34
CA ALA A 26 8.12 -7.97 5.07
C ALA A 26 6.84 -7.71 4.23
N ARG A 27 5.66 -7.73 4.88
CA ARG A 27 4.38 -7.42 4.22
C ARG A 27 4.28 -5.96 3.77
N ALA A 28 4.75 -5.02 4.57
CA ALA A 28 4.79 -3.60 4.20
C ALA A 28 5.72 -3.37 3.01
N ARG A 29 6.87 -4.06 2.98
CA ARG A 29 7.84 -3.98 1.89
C ARG A 29 7.28 -4.55 0.59
N ASP A 30 6.70 -5.74 0.62
CA ASP A 30 6.05 -6.35 -0.54
C ASP A 30 4.93 -5.45 -1.10
N SER A 31 4.10 -4.88 -0.22
CA SER A 31 3.05 -3.94 -0.63
C SER A 31 3.61 -2.68 -1.31
N ALA A 32 4.74 -2.15 -0.82
CA ALA A 32 5.42 -1.02 -1.45
C ALA A 32 6.04 -1.38 -2.81
N GLU A 33 6.58 -2.58 -2.95
CA GLU A 33 7.15 -3.07 -4.21
C GLU A 33 6.08 -3.29 -5.28
N ARG A 34 4.91 -3.84 -4.90
CA ARG A 34 3.72 -3.91 -5.76
C ARG A 34 3.31 -2.53 -6.26
N LEU A 35 3.28 -1.51 -5.38
CA LEU A 35 2.95 -0.14 -5.78
C LEU A 35 3.97 0.44 -6.75
N LYS A 36 5.27 0.29 -6.47
CA LYS A 36 6.34 0.73 -7.38
C LYS A 36 6.25 0.05 -8.75
N ALA A 37 5.87 -1.22 -8.80
CA ALA A 37 5.73 -1.98 -10.03
C ALA A 37 4.61 -1.44 -10.96
N VAL A 38 3.56 -0.85 -10.38
CA VAL A 38 2.41 -0.31 -11.12
C VAL A 38 2.38 1.21 -11.22
N GLU A 39 3.26 1.91 -10.50
CA GLU A 39 3.32 3.38 -10.45
C GLU A 39 3.42 4.04 -11.83
N GLY A 40 4.11 3.39 -12.77
CA GLY A 40 4.23 3.86 -14.16
C GLY A 40 2.90 3.88 -14.93
N LEU A 41 1.89 3.12 -14.49
CA LEU A 41 0.53 3.12 -15.06
C LEU A 41 -0.37 4.17 -14.40
N ILE A 42 0.04 4.73 -13.25
CA ILE A 42 -0.71 5.74 -12.51
C ILE A 42 -0.28 7.13 -13.01
N PRO A 43 -1.23 8.01 -13.38
CA PRO A 43 -0.92 9.38 -13.77
C PRO A 43 -0.09 10.12 -12.71
N PRO A 44 0.96 10.88 -13.07
CA PRO A 44 1.84 11.54 -12.10
C PRO A 44 1.11 12.38 -11.05
N ALA A 45 0.09 13.15 -11.47
CA ALA A 45 -0.71 13.99 -10.59
C ALA A 45 -1.50 13.22 -9.51
N MET A 46 -1.73 11.91 -9.71
CA MET A 46 -2.46 11.07 -8.76
C MET A 46 -1.55 10.27 -7.82
N ARG A 47 -0.25 10.17 -8.11
CA ARG A 47 0.66 9.27 -7.36
C ARG A 47 0.70 9.60 -5.87
N GLY A 48 0.73 10.88 -5.50
CA GLY A 48 0.70 11.32 -4.11
C GLY A 48 -0.63 11.06 -3.37
N ALA A 49 -1.69 10.73 -4.11
CA ALA A 49 -3.00 10.39 -3.55
C ALA A 49 -3.22 8.88 -3.39
N VAL A 50 -2.28 8.03 -3.84
CA VAL A 50 -2.40 6.56 -3.79
C VAL A 50 -1.37 5.99 -2.84
N GLN A 51 -1.81 5.15 -1.89
CA GLN A 51 -0.95 4.46 -0.95
C GLN A 51 -1.18 2.95 -1.03
N ALA A 52 -0.10 2.18 -0.84
CA ALA A 52 -0.17 0.73 -0.78
C ALA A 52 -0.95 0.30 0.47
N GLY A 53 -2.00 -0.49 0.26
CA GLY A 53 -2.72 -1.15 1.34
C GLY A 53 -2.28 -2.60 1.51
N PRO A 54 -2.87 -3.30 2.48
CA PRO A 54 -2.57 -4.71 2.74
C PRO A 54 -2.97 -5.59 1.55
N ALA A 55 -2.20 -6.66 1.37
CA ALA A 55 -2.56 -7.78 0.49
C ALA A 55 -3.14 -8.92 1.33
N GLU A 56 -4.33 -9.38 0.96
CA GLU A 56 -5.07 -10.46 1.60
C GLU A 56 -5.36 -11.53 0.53
N GLY A 57 -4.56 -12.60 0.51
CA GLY A 57 -4.65 -13.61 -0.54
C GLY A 57 -4.38 -13.02 -1.93
N ASP A 58 -5.32 -13.24 -2.85
CA ASP A 58 -5.31 -12.74 -4.23
C ASP A 58 -5.87 -11.32 -4.37
N VAL A 59 -6.30 -10.70 -3.27
CA VAL A 59 -6.83 -9.34 -3.24
C VAL A 59 -5.77 -8.37 -2.73
N TRP A 60 -5.50 -7.32 -3.50
CA TRP A 60 -4.65 -6.22 -3.05
C TRP A 60 -5.46 -4.95 -2.83
N CYS A 61 -5.33 -4.35 -1.65
CA CYS A 61 -6.02 -3.11 -1.31
C CYS A 61 -5.16 -1.88 -1.64
N LEU A 62 -5.77 -0.86 -2.25
CA LEU A 62 -5.18 0.45 -2.45
C LEU A 62 -5.97 1.49 -1.67
N LEU A 63 -5.25 2.30 -0.89
CA LEU A 63 -5.80 3.43 -0.17
C LEU A 63 -5.68 4.66 -1.07
N VAL A 64 -6.79 5.39 -1.25
CA VAL A 64 -6.82 6.54 -2.16
C VAL A 64 -7.43 7.76 -1.49
N LYS A 65 -6.72 8.89 -1.57
CA LYS A 65 -7.20 10.19 -1.12
C LYS A 65 -8.13 10.80 -2.18
N GLY A 66 -9.41 10.91 -1.84
CA GLY A 66 -10.43 11.55 -2.67
C GLY A 66 -11.14 10.63 -3.68
N SER A 67 -12.40 10.97 -3.98
CA SER A 67 -13.30 10.15 -4.81
C SER A 67 -12.94 10.15 -6.30
N ALA A 68 -12.48 11.29 -6.84
CA ALA A 68 -12.10 11.40 -8.25
C ALA A 68 -10.88 10.52 -8.59
N ALA A 69 -9.83 10.58 -7.76
CA ALA A 69 -8.66 9.73 -7.90
C ALA A 69 -9.03 8.24 -7.80
N ALA A 70 -9.92 7.90 -6.86
CA ALA A 70 -10.40 6.52 -6.71
C ALA A 70 -11.20 6.03 -7.92
N ALA A 71 -12.06 6.87 -8.51
CA ALA A 71 -12.81 6.53 -9.72
C ALA A 71 -11.87 6.24 -10.90
N LYS A 72 -10.86 7.10 -11.12
CA LYS A 72 -9.87 6.87 -12.16
C LYS A 72 -9.04 5.60 -11.91
N LEU A 73 -8.67 5.34 -10.66
CA LEU A 73 -7.93 4.12 -10.31
C LEU A 73 -8.76 2.85 -10.52
N ARG A 74 -10.09 2.88 -10.28
CA ARG A 74 -10.99 1.76 -10.61
C ARG A 74 -11.01 1.46 -12.11
N GLN A 75 -11.00 2.49 -12.95
CA GLN A 75 -10.91 2.32 -14.40
C GLN A 75 -9.57 1.68 -14.81
N LEU A 76 -8.48 1.99 -14.11
CA LEU A 76 -7.15 1.44 -14.37
C LEU A 76 -6.92 0.07 -13.74
N ALA A 77 -7.74 -0.35 -12.77
CA ALA A 77 -7.53 -1.55 -11.96
C ALA A 77 -7.25 -2.83 -12.79
N PRO A 78 -7.96 -3.12 -13.90
CA PRO A 78 -7.66 -4.30 -14.71
C PRO A 78 -6.25 -4.29 -15.31
N MET A 79 -5.75 -3.12 -15.71
CA MET A 79 -4.39 -2.96 -16.22
C MET A 79 -3.34 -3.14 -15.12
N LEU A 80 -3.62 -2.62 -13.92
CA LEU A 80 -2.74 -2.78 -12.76
C LEU A 80 -2.63 -4.26 -12.36
N VAL A 81 -3.76 -4.98 -12.31
CA VAL A 81 -3.80 -6.43 -12.06
C VAL A 81 -2.94 -7.17 -13.08
N THR A 82 -3.13 -6.88 -14.37
CA THR A 82 -2.36 -7.50 -15.45
C THR A 82 -0.85 -7.26 -15.28
N ARG A 83 -0.45 -6.02 -14.94
CA ARG A 83 0.95 -5.68 -14.72
C ARG A 83 1.57 -6.42 -13.53
N LEU A 84 0.81 -6.61 -12.45
CA LEU A 84 1.25 -7.36 -11.28
C LEU A 84 1.43 -8.84 -11.60
N LYS A 85 0.45 -9.45 -12.27
CA LYS A 85 0.53 -10.84 -12.75
C LYS A 85 1.73 -11.07 -13.66
N ASN A 86 1.96 -10.18 -14.63
CA ASN A 86 3.11 -10.27 -15.55
C ASN A 86 4.46 -10.13 -14.84
N ARG A 87 4.49 -9.58 -13.63
CA ARG A 87 5.72 -9.46 -12.81
C ARG A 87 5.82 -10.54 -11.73
N GLY A 88 4.89 -11.50 -11.69
CA GLY A 88 4.94 -12.65 -10.78
C GLY A 88 4.13 -12.51 -9.50
N TRP A 89 3.38 -11.42 -9.30
CA TRP A 89 2.46 -11.32 -8.16
C TRP A 89 1.12 -11.97 -8.50
N ASP A 90 0.68 -12.90 -7.64
CA ASP A 90 -0.65 -13.50 -7.73
C ASP A 90 -1.71 -12.56 -7.13
N VAL A 91 -2.13 -11.58 -7.93
CA VAL A 91 -3.22 -10.65 -7.60
C VAL A 91 -4.32 -10.85 -8.61
N ALA A 92 -5.50 -11.28 -8.16
CA ALA A 92 -6.69 -11.40 -8.99
C ALA A 92 -7.50 -10.10 -9.02
N THR A 93 -7.59 -9.41 -7.88
CA THR A 93 -8.48 -8.25 -7.72
C THR A 93 -7.78 -7.12 -6.97
N ILE A 94 -8.02 -5.87 -7.41
CA ILE A 94 -7.62 -4.67 -6.67
C ILE A 94 -8.84 -4.02 -6.03
N ARG A 95 -8.85 -3.95 -4.71
CA ARG A 95 -9.88 -3.24 -3.93
C ARG A 95 -9.42 -1.82 -3.66
N ILE A 96 -10.29 -0.84 -3.90
CA ILE A 96 -9.95 0.59 -3.71
C ILE A 96 -10.76 1.13 -2.54
N LYS A 97 -10.05 1.54 -1.49
CA LYS A 97 -10.63 2.16 -0.29
C LYS A 97 -10.34 3.65 -0.28
N VAL A 98 -11.40 4.45 -0.35
CA VAL A 98 -11.29 5.91 -0.30
C VAL A 98 -11.17 6.34 1.16
N HIS A 99 -10.19 7.18 1.45
CA HIS A 99 -10.14 7.91 2.71
C HIS A 99 -10.20 9.41 2.44
N THR A 100 -10.98 10.10 3.26
CA THR A 100 -10.91 11.55 3.35
C THR A 100 -9.95 11.86 4.50
N GLY A 101 -8.79 12.42 4.19
CA GLY A 101 -7.91 12.93 5.25
C GLY A 101 -8.63 14.09 5.92
N ARG A 102 -8.95 13.96 7.20
CA ARG A 102 -9.32 15.10 8.03
C ARG A 102 -8.04 15.83 8.44
#